data_AF-A0A562UEX9-F1
#
_entry.id   AF-A0A562UEX9-F1
#
_cell.length_a   1.000
_cell.length_b   1.000
_cell.length_c   1.000
_cell.angle_alpha   90.00
_cell.angle_beta   90.00
_cell.angle_gamma   90.00
#
_symmetry.space_group_name_H-M   'P 1'
#
loop_
_entity.id
_entity.type
_entity.pdbx_description
1 polymer ?
#
loop_
_entity_poly.entity_id
_entity_poly.type
_entity_poly.pdbx_seq_one_letter_code
_entity_poly.pdbx_strand_id
1 'polypeptide(L)'
;MKKIFTRERNLLIISFILLLFAACKGPAAKTTTASNSTATSDSALIAYKNSNHHLFLGFLVDDHNDPVASTNPANSPDSVDFLDLFVGYDTTKADWRIAQAKGTKIIRCYFPKYAYFDGSVNDPATKAPGYKNPPGFDQNNPTASSTYFHWAANTYAKDIDTNKWNGIDIDIESGTFGGEVPESNGPNFLTAVAQYYGPNCSKCSVNSGGKKPVFFYDTDGSANDDSMYTPYKSNYDYVDFQSYTTGNHYWDGSGTADFDALVTMYGLNKLIFLVNGDSFVQANGVQVPPGVDSVVTASLYSYATWVKTNNGIGVGAYRMSRDYNHTPHFAVSRNSIQIMNPAK
;
A
#
# COMPACT_ATOMS: atom_id res chain seq x y z
N MET A 1 77.56 19.74 -16.79
CA MET A 1 78.88 19.09 -16.67
C MET A 1 78.85 17.75 -17.40
N LYS A 2 79.88 17.46 -18.22
CA LYS A 2 80.31 16.16 -18.81
C LYS A 2 79.22 15.36 -19.58
N LYS A 3 79.05 15.43 -20.91
CA LYS A 3 79.95 15.11 -22.06
C LYS A 3 80.25 13.59 -22.14
N ILE A 4 79.83 12.88 -23.21
CA ILE A 4 80.68 12.22 -24.25
C ILE A 4 80.06 10.96 -24.94
N PHE A 5 79.92 11.08 -26.28
CA PHE A 5 80.16 10.11 -27.40
C PHE A 5 79.27 8.85 -27.53
N THR A 6 78.95 8.27 -28.70
CA THR A 6 79.58 8.13 -30.04
C THR A 6 78.45 7.62 -30.99
N ARG A 7 78.22 8.06 -32.24
CA ARG A 7 78.97 7.93 -33.52
C ARG A 7 78.25 7.00 -34.53
N GLU A 8 77.80 7.63 -35.61
CA GLU A 8 77.73 7.21 -37.03
C GLU A 8 76.79 6.10 -37.58
N ARG A 9 75.90 6.57 -38.49
CA ARG A 9 75.69 6.19 -39.91
C ARG A 9 75.41 4.71 -40.26
N ASN A 10 74.24 4.41 -40.82
CA ASN A 10 73.86 4.51 -42.24
C ASN A 10 72.60 3.67 -42.56
N LEU A 11 71.83 4.16 -43.54
CA LEU A 11 70.92 3.43 -44.46
C LEU A 11 69.81 2.56 -43.85
N LEU A 12 68.55 2.78 -44.25
CA LEU A 12 67.95 2.12 -45.42
C LEU A 12 66.41 2.23 -45.41
N ILE A 13 65.87 2.65 -46.57
CA ILE A 13 64.58 2.27 -47.19
C ILE A 13 63.26 2.66 -46.51
N ILE A 14 62.60 3.59 -47.20
CA ILE A 14 61.16 3.85 -47.21
C ILE A 14 60.46 2.66 -47.89
N SER A 15 59.46 2.07 -47.24
CA SER A 15 58.42 1.30 -47.91
C SER A 15 57.09 1.47 -47.18
N PHE A 16 56.18 2.18 -47.84
CA PHE A 16 54.77 2.29 -47.52
C PHE A 16 54.11 0.91 -47.71
N ILE A 17 53.65 0.29 -46.63
CA ILE A 17 52.75 -0.87 -46.70
C ILE A 17 51.36 -0.40 -46.28
N LEU A 18 50.45 -0.37 -47.27
CA LEU A 18 49.01 -0.30 -47.05
C LEU A 18 48.57 -1.62 -46.38
N LEU A 19 48.11 -1.55 -45.12
CA LEU A 19 47.39 -2.64 -44.47
C LEU A 19 45.89 -2.42 -44.61
N LEU A 20 45.27 -3.25 -45.45
CA LEU A 20 43.84 -3.47 -45.55
C LEU A 20 43.31 -3.98 -44.20
N PHE A 21 42.49 -3.17 -43.51
CA PHE A 21 41.64 -3.67 -42.44
C PHE A 21 40.44 -4.40 -43.05
N ALA A 22 40.47 -5.73 -42.99
CA ALA A 22 39.30 -6.57 -43.19
C ALA A 22 38.36 -6.38 -41.99
N ALA A 23 37.24 -5.70 -42.21
CA ALA A 23 36.16 -5.60 -41.23
C ALA A 23 35.48 -6.96 -41.05
N CYS A 24 35.69 -7.61 -39.90
CA CYS A 24 34.85 -8.71 -39.45
C CYS A 24 33.45 -8.15 -39.17
N LYS A 25 32.46 -8.56 -39.98
CA LYS A 25 31.03 -8.36 -39.67
C LYS A 25 30.66 -9.27 -38.51
N GLY A 26 30.57 -8.70 -37.30
CA GLY A 26 29.83 -9.33 -36.21
C GLY A 26 28.36 -9.47 -36.59
N PRO A 27 27.64 -10.49 -36.07
CA PRO A 27 26.21 -10.62 -36.32
C PRO A 27 25.50 -9.35 -35.84
N ALA A 28 24.71 -8.77 -36.73
CA ALA A 28 23.92 -7.59 -36.46
C ALA A 28 23.05 -7.83 -35.22
N ALA A 29 23.21 -6.96 -34.22
CA ALA A 29 22.28 -6.88 -33.12
C ALA A 29 20.87 -6.76 -33.71
N LYS A 30 20.00 -7.72 -33.41
CA LYS A 30 18.56 -7.55 -33.61
C LYS A 30 18.17 -6.36 -32.75
N THR A 31 18.00 -5.21 -33.38
CA THR A 31 17.20 -4.11 -32.84
C THR A 31 15.81 -4.70 -32.60
N THR A 32 15.57 -5.15 -31.37
CA THR A 32 14.22 -5.31 -30.85
C THR A 32 13.59 -3.93 -30.94
N THR A 33 12.80 -3.73 -31.98
CA THR A 33 11.81 -2.67 -32.04
C THR A 33 11.02 -2.74 -30.74
N ALA A 34 11.12 -1.68 -29.94
CA ALA A 34 10.20 -1.45 -28.84
C ALA A 34 8.80 -1.61 -29.44
N SER A 35 8.08 -2.63 -28.97
CA SER A 35 6.66 -2.76 -29.26
C SER A 35 6.03 -1.43 -28.84
N ASN A 36 5.46 -0.70 -29.79
CA ASN A 36 4.66 0.49 -29.51
C ASN A 36 3.47 0.03 -28.64
N SER A 37 3.64 -0.02 -27.32
CA SER A 37 2.52 -0.11 -26.41
C SER A 37 1.74 1.20 -26.57
N THR A 38 0.63 1.15 -27.29
CA THR A 38 -0.37 2.21 -27.25
C THR A 38 -0.64 2.53 -25.79
N ALA A 39 -0.37 3.76 -25.36
CA ALA A 39 -0.63 4.19 -23.99
C ALA A 39 -2.08 3.84 -23.63
N THR A 40 -2.28 3.07 -22.57
CA THR A 40 -3.62 2.71 -22.09
C THR A 40 -4.33 3.99 -21.68
N SER A 41 -5.50 4.27 -22.26
CA SER A 41 -6.28 5.45 -21.85
C SER A 41 -6.84 5.29 -20.43
N ASP A 42 -7.03 6.40 -19.71
CA ASP A 42 -7.69 6.41 -18.40
C ASP A 42 -9.05 5.70 -18.42
N SER A 43 -9.81 5.84 -19.51
CA SER A 43 -11.11 5.17 -19.66
C SER A 43 -10.99 3.63 -19.65
N ALA A 44 -9.92 3.09 -20.23
CA ALA A 44 -9.65 1.65 -20.22
C ALA A 44 -9.19 1.17 -18.84
N LEU A 45 -8.38 1.96 -18.14
CA LEU A 45 -7.98 1.68 -16.74
C LEU A 45 -9.20 1.67 -15.82
N ILE A 46 -10.07 2.68 -15.93
CA ILE A 46 -11.32 2.76 -15.15
C ILE A 46 -12.24 1.58 -15.50
N ALA A 47 -12.34 1.18 -16.77
CA ALA A 47 -13.14 0.02 -17.16
C ALA A 47 -12.59 -1.27 -16.56
N TYR A 48 -11.28 -1.47 -16.59
CA TYR A 48 -10.61 -2.60 -15.91
C TYR A 48 -10.93 -2.62 -14.41
N LYS A 49 -10.75 -1.49 -13.70
CA LYS A 49 -11.00 -1.39 -12.25
C LYS A 49 -12.47 -1.51 -11.85
N ASN A 50 -13.39 -1.36 -12.80
CA ASN A 50 -14.82 -1.61 -12.60
C ASN A 50 -15.25 -3.02 -13.03
N SER A 51 -14.37 -3.79 -13.66
CA SER A 51 -14.64 -5.18 -14.04
C SER A 51 -14.42 -6.13 -12.86
N ASN A 52 -14.86 -7.37 -12.99
CA ASN A 52 -14.51 -8.42 -12.03
C ASN A 52 -13.05 -8.82 -12.26
N HIS A 53 -12.19 -8.48 -11.30
CA HIS A 53 -10.76 -8.79 -11.27
C HIS A 53 -10.30 -8.93 -9.82
N HIS A 54 -9.13 -9.53 -9.61
CA HIS A 54 -8.53 -9.60 -8.28
C HIS A 54 -7.84 -8.28 -7.96
N LEU A 55 -7.99 -7.83 -6.72
CA LEU A 55 -7.55 -6.52 -6.28
C LEU A 55 -6.07 -6.51 -5.87
N PHE A 56 -5.42 -5.38 -6.09
CA PHE A 56 -4.14 -5.08 -5.47
C PHE A 56 -4.21 -3.84 -4.57
N LEU A 57 -3.74 -4.01 -3.33
CA LEU A 57 -3.60 -2.94 -2.33
C LEU A 57 -2.12 -2.63 -2.08
N GLY A 58 -1.75 -1.35 -2.12
CA GLY A 58 -0.39 -0.91 -1.81
C GLY A 58 -0.36 0.17 -0.74
N PHE A 59 0.38 -0.06 0.34
CA PHE A 59 0.62 0.98 1.35
C PHE A 59 1.76 1.90 0.91
N LEU A 60 1.52 3.20 0.98
CA LEU A 60 2.51 4.24 0.75
C LEU A 60 2.98 4.79 2.09
N VAL A 61 4.25 4.55 2.42
CA VAL A 61 4.89 5.02 3.66
C VAL A 61 5.93 6.07 3.29
N ASP A 62 5.78 7.29 3.80
CA ASP A 62 6.71 8.40 3.62
C ASP A 62 7.38 8.79 4.94
N ASP A 63 8.22 7.87 5.41
CA ASP A 63 9.13 8.09 6.55
C ASP A 63 10.47 8.71 6.11
N HIS A 64 10.56 9.16 4.85
CA HIS A 64 11.74 9.71 4.19
C HIS A 64 12.95 8.76 4.07
N ASN A 65 12.75 7.45 4.20
CA ASN A 65 13.82 6.45 3.99
C ASN A 65 13.88 5.92 2.54
N ASP A 66 12.87 6.20 1.71
CA ASP A 66 12.80 5.82 0.29
C ASP A 66 12.71 7.08 -0.60
N PRO A 67 12.95 7.00 -1.92
CA PRO A 67 12.89 8.17 -2.79
C PRO A 67 11.51 8.84 -2.73
N VAL A 68 11.44 10.17 -2.70
CA VAL A 68 10.16 10.92 -2.67
C VAL A 68 9.20 10.49 -3.80
N ALA A 69 9.75 10.14 -4.97
CA ALA A 69 8.95 9.65 -6.09
C ALA A 69 8.20 8.33 -5.79
N SER A 70 8.64 7.56 -4.81
CA SER A 70 8.08 6.25 -4.44
C SER A 70 6.79 6.34 -3.62
N THR A 71 6.61 7.45 -2.89
CA THR A 71 5.46 7.69 -2.02
C THR A 71 4.40 8.57 -2.69
N ASN A 72 4.74 9.15 -3.84
CA ASN A 72 3.83 9.93 -4.67
C ASN A 72 2.79 9.01 -5.34
N PRO A 73 1.49 9.16 -5.03
CA PRO A 73 0.44 8.32 -5.61
C PRO A 73 0.38 8.35 -7.14
N ALA A 74 0.77 9.46 -7.78
CA ALA A 74 0.75 9.61 -9.23
C ALA A 74 1.76 8.70 -9.94
N ASN A 75 2.82 8.29 -9.25
CA ASN A 75 3.87 7.41 -9.77
C ASN A 75 3.59 5.93 -9.55
N SER A 76 2.59 5.59 -8.72
CA SER A 76 2.20 4.19 -8.48
C SER A 76 1.74 3.52 -9.79
N PRO A 77 1.87 2.18 -9.91
CA PRO A 77 1.39 1.49 -11.11
C PRO A 77 -0.09 1.76 -11.37
N ASP A 78 -0.42 2.13 -12.60
CA ASP A 78 -1.80 2.43 -13.02
C ASP A 78 -2.80 1.28 -12.75
N SER A 79 -2.31 0.05 -12.65
CA SER A 79 -3.08 -1.16 -12.37
C SER A 79 -3.36 -1.41 -10.88
N VAL A 80 -2.82 -0.60 -9.96
CA VAL A 80 -3.13 -0.68 -8.53
C VAL A 80 -4.56 -0.19 -8.28
N ASP A 81 -5.32 -0.96 -7.50
CA ASP A 81 -6.72 -0.67 -7.21
C ASP A 81 -6.89 0.27 -6.02
N PHE A 82 -6.09 0.05 -4.99
CA PHE A 82 -6.11 0.81 -3.75
C PHE A 82 -4.70 1.24 -3.37
N LEU A 83 -4.55 2.51 -3.02
CA LEU A 83 -3.38 3.03 -2.34
C LEU A 83 -3.79 3.43 -0.92
N ASP A 84 -3.22 2.75 0.07
CA ASP A 84 -3.36 3.16 1.46
C ASP A 84 -2.27 4.16 1.82
N LEU A 85 -2.70 5.36 2.22
CA LEU A 85 -1.80 6.39 2.72
C LEU A 85 -1.51 6.09 4.18
N PHE A 86 -0.28 5.66 4.50
CA PHE A 86 0.13 5.31 5.87
C PHE A 86 0.89 6.47 6.54
N VAL A 87 1.89 6.17 7.37
CA VAL A 87 2.72 7.16 8.08
C VAL A 87 3.43 8.10 7.11
N GLY A 88 3.35 9.40 7.42
CA GLY A 88 4.07 10.48 6.73
C GLY A 88 3.54 10.86 5.34
N TYR A 89 2.58 10.10 4.81
CA TYR A 89 2.02 10.15 3.45
C TYR A 89 2.06 11.50 2.71
N ASP A 90 2.18 11.43 1.39
CA ASP A 90 2.13 12.60 0.50
C ASP A 90 0.83 13.41 0.71
N THR A 91 0.97 14.67 1.11
CA THR A 91 -0.15 15.60 1.37
C THR A 91 -0.56 16.42 0.15
N THR A 92 0.10 16.21 -0.99
CA THR A 92 -0.10 16.98 -2.22
C THR A 92 -1.37 16.54 -2.94
N LYS A 93 -2.39 17.40 -2.89
CA LYS A 93 -3.71 17.08 -3.46
C LYS A 93 -3.69 16.71 -4.94
N ALA A 94 -2.79 17.29 -5.73
CA ALA A 94 -2.71 17.01 -7.16
C ALA A 94 -2.30 15.54 -7.44
N ASP A 95 -1.46 14.97 -6.59
CA ASP A 95 -0.79 13.70 -6.85
C ASP A 95 -1.75 12.52 -6.69
N TRP A 96 -2.52 12.49 -5.60
CA TRP A 96 -3.59 11.51 -5.46
C TRP A 96 -4.74 11.75 -6.45
N ARG A 97 -4.93 12.96 -7.00
CA ARG A 97 -5.93 13.20 -8.05
C ARG A 97 -5.54 12.58 -9.38
N ILE A 98 -4.25 12.56 -9.71
CA ILE A 98 -3.74 11.89 -10.90
C ILE A 98 -3.98 10.38 -10.78
N ALA A 99 -3.72 9.77 -9.61
CA ALA A 99 -4.04 8.36 -9.37
C ALA A 99 -5.55 8.08 -9.48
N GLN A 100 -6.39 8.94 -8.88
CA GLN A 100 -7.85 8.82 -8.95
C GLN A 100 -8.41 8.98 -10.36
N ALA A 101 -7.80 9.82 -11.20
CA ALA A 101 -8.21 9.98 -12.60
C ALA A 101 -8.06 8.68 -13.40
N LYS A 102 -7.13 7.81 -12.99
CA LYS A 102 -6.90 6.46 -13.54
C LYS A 102 -7.75 5.38 -12.83
N GLY A 103 -8.66 5.79 -11.94
CA GLY A 103 -9.54 4.91 -11.17
C GLY A 103 -8.94 4.29 -9.91
N THR A 104 -7.70 4.61 -9.54
CA THR A 104 -7.11 4.14 -8.26
C THR A 104 -7.83 4.78 -7.10
N LYS A 105 -8.21 3.98 -6.10
CA LYS A 105 -8.86 4.45 -4.88
C LYS A 105 -7.82 4.81 -3.84
N ILE A 106 -8.06 5.88 -3.11
CA ILE A 106 -7.19 6.39 -2.05
C ILE A 106 -7.84 6.10 -0.71
N ILE A 107 -7.13 5.41 0.18
CA ILE A 107 -7.57 5.03 1.51
C ILE A 107 -6.61 5.66 2.52
N ARG A 108 -7.08 5.89 3.74
CA ARG A 108 -6.26 6.39 4.84
C ARG A 108 -6.35 5.45 6.03
N CYS A 109 -5.21 4.90 6.44
CA CYS A 109 -5.09 4.11 7.66
C CYS A 109 -5.09 4.94 8.95
N TYR A 110 -5.82 4.48 9.97
CA TYR A 110 -5.80 5.05 11.31
C TYR A 110 -5.65 3.97 12.38
N PHE A 111 -4.87 4.29 13.41
CA PHE A 111 -4.83 3.49 14.63
C PHE A 111 -5.92 3.99 15.59
N PRO A 112 -6.68 3.10 16.26
CA PRO A 112 -7.71 3.49 17.21
C PRO A 112 -7.22 4.46 18.29
N LYS A 113 -5.99 4.29 18.81
CA LYS A 113 -5.40 5.17 19.86
C LYS A 113 -5.28 6.66 19.49
N TYR A 114 -5.42 7.02 18.21
CA TYR A 114 -5.41 8.41 17.76
C TYR A 114 -6.81 9.04 17.68
N ALA A 115 -7.86 8.28 17.96
CA ALA A 115 -9.21 8.80 18.09
C ALA A 115 -9.49 9.37 19.49
N TYR A 116 -10.51 10.22 19.56
CA TYR A 116 -11.03 10.79 20.80
C TYR A 116 -12.48 10.37 21.01
N PHE A 117 -12.91 10.25 22.27
CA PHE A 117 -14.33 9.99 22.57
C PHE A 117 -15.15 11.27 22.63
N ASP A 118 -16.46 11.15 22.39
CA ASP A 118 -17.39 12.28 22.36
C ASP A 118 -17.44 12.99 23.71
N GLY A 119 -17.25 14.30 23.71
CA GLY A 119 -17.20 15.16 24.90
C GLY A 119 -15.85 15.19 25.62
N SER A 120 -14.84 14.48 25.13
CA SER A 120 -13.51 14.54 25.73
C SER A 120 -12.82 15.89 25.54
N VAL A 121 -11.75 16.15 26.28
CA VAL A 121 -10.92 17.35 26.11
C VAL A 121 -10.40 17.52 24.67
N ASN A 122 -10.23 16.43 23.94
CA ASN A 122 -9.74 16.42 22.56
C ASN A 122 -10.85 16.50 21.51
N ASP A 123 -12.12 16.32 21.89
CA ASP A 123 -13.26 16.52 21.01
C ASP A 123 -13.43 18.02 20.67
N PRO A 124 -13.32 18.42 19.38
CA PRO A 124 -13.51 19.81 18.96
C PRO A 124 -14.85 20.43 19.38
N ALA A 125 -15.90 19.60 19.55
CA ALA A 125 -17.20 20.08 20.02
C ALA A 125 -17.11 20.75 21.40
N THR A 126 -16.16 20.34 22.24
CA THR A 126 -15.95 20.93 23.57
C THR A 126 -15.37 22.35 23.55
N LYS A 127 -14.84 22.78 22.40
CA LYS A 127 -14.29 24.13 22.20
C LYS A 127 -15.34 25.13 21.74
N ALA A 128 -16.56 24.67 21.42
CA ALA A 128 -17.64 25.54 20.98
C ALA A 128 -18.10 26.48 22.11
N PRO A 129 -18.40 27.77 21.83
CA PRO A 129 -18.91 28.69 22.82
C PRO A 129 -20.18 28.16 23.50
N GLY A 130 -20.20 28.16 24.84
CA GLY A 130 -21.34 27.71 25.63
C GLY A 130 -21.43 26.19 25.84
N TYR A 131 -20.49 25.40 25.30
CA TYR A 131 -20.40 23.98 25.60
C TYR A 131 -20.19 23.75 27.10
N LYS A 132 -20.98 22.84 27.68
CA LYS A 132 -20.83 22.37 29.05
C LYS A 132 -21.03 20.87 29.07
N ASN A 133 -20.05 20.15 29.57
CA ASN A 133 -20.18 18.73 29.83
C ASN A 133 -21.32 18.47 30.83
N PRO A 134 -22.04 17.33 30.72
CA PRO A 134 -23.03 16.94 31.71
C PRO A 134 -22.43 16.92 33.12
N PRO A 135 -23.21 17.24 34.18
CA PRO A 135 -22.73 17.13 35.54
C PRO A 135 -22.14 15.74 35.84
N GLY A 136 -20.91 15.70 36.36
CA GLY A 136 -20.22 14.44 36.70
C GLY A 136 -19.54 13.72 35.53
N PHE A 137 -19.55 14.28 34.33
CA PHE A 137 -18.81 13.71 33.19
C PHE A 137 -17.31 13.98 33.32
N ASP A 138 -16.50 12.91 33.19
CA ASP A 138 -15.04 13.02 33.14
C ASP A 138 -14.56 13.11 31.69
N GLN A 139 -14.12 14.30 31.29
CA GLN A 139 -13.66 14.57 29.93
C GLN A 139 -12.28 13.99 29.60
N ASN A 140 -11.56 13.43 30.58
CA ASN A 140 -10.21 12.91 30.36
C ASN A 140 -10.15 11.38 30.32
N ASN A 141 -11.17 10.70 30.84
CA ASN A 141 -11.17 9.25 30.99
C ASN A 141 -12.38 8.63 30.27
N PRO A 142 -12.16 7.81 29.23
CA PRO A 142 -13.24 7.08 28.60
C PRO A 142 -13.84 6.05 29.57
N THR A 143 -15.13 5.78 29.39
CA THR A 143 -15.87 4.74 30.11
C THR A 143 -16.37 3.70 29.12
N ALA A 144 -16.93 2.59 29.60
CA ALA A 144 -17.53 1.56 28.73
C ALA A 144 -18.70 2.08 27.87
N SER A 145 -19.30 3.22 28.24
CA SER A 145 -20.37 3.89 27.49
C SER A 145 -19.87 5.02 26.59
N SER A 146 -18.56 5.29 26.53
CA SER A 146 -18.01 6.32 25.66
C SER A 146 -18.27 5.98 24.19
N THR A 147 -18.68 7.00 23.43
CA THR A 147 -18.94 6.94 21.99
C THR A 147 -17.87 7.70 21.21
N TYR A 148 -17.81 7.48 19.90
CA TYR A 148 -16.75 8.01 19.03
C TYR A 148 -17.34 8.64 17.75
N PHE A 149 -18.59 9.10 17.81
CA PHE A 149 -19.31 9.57 16.63
C PHE A 149 -18.77 10.88 16.10
N HIS A 150 -18.30 11.78 16.97
CA HIS A 150 -17.69 13.04 16.56
C HIS A 150 -16.36 12.82 15.86
N TRP A 151 -15.53 11.92 16.38
CA TRP A 151 -14.28 11.55 15.70
C TRP A 151 -14.57 10.96 14.31
N ALA A 152 -15.46 9.97 14.22
CA ALA A 152 -15.80 9.34 12.94
C ALA A 152 -16.39 10.34 11.93
N ALA A 153 -17.26 11.26 12.39
CA ALA A 153 -17.82 12.32 11.56
C ALA A 153 -16.76 13.29 11.04
N ASN A 154 -15.83 13.70 11.91
CA ASN A 154 -14.78 14.66 11.55
C ASN A 154 -13.75 14.04 10.62
N THR A 155 -13.38 12.77 10.83
CA THR A 155 -12.53 11.99 9.92
C THR A 155 -13.21 11.85 8.55
N TYR A 156 -14.50 11.53 8.52
CA TYR A 156 -15.29 11.47 7.28
C TYR A 156 -15.33 12.82 6.54
N ALA A 157 -15.61 13.91 7.24
CA ALA A 157 -15.66 15.25 6.64
C ALA A 157 -14.31 15.67 6.05
N LYS A 158 -13.20 15.28 6.70
CA LYS A 158 -11.85 15.53 6.20
C LYS A 158 -11.53 14.65 5.00
N ASP A 159 -11.63 13.34 5.15
CA ASP A 159 -11.09 12.41 4.16
C ASP A 159 -12.02 12.25 2.96
N ILE A 160 -13.32 12.14 3.21
CA ILE A 160 -14.31 11.95 2.14
C ILE A 160 -14.82 13.29 1.62
N ASP A 161 -15.26 14.21 2.47
CA ASP A 161 -15.86 15.44 1.96
C ASP A 161 -14.82 16.47 1.49
N THR A 162 -13.70 16.62 2.19
CA THR A 162 -12.68 17.62 1.82
C THR A 162 -11.68 17.07 0.80
N ASN A 163 -11.09 15.92 1.13
CA ASN A 163 -10.05 15.32 0.29
C ASN A 163 -10.61 14.54 -0.91
N LYS A 164 -11.87 14.09 -0.83
CA LYS A 164 -12.52 13.17 -1.78
C LYS A 164 -11.74 11.86 -1.95
N TRP A 165 -11.18 11.36 -0.86
CA TRP A 165 -10.66 9.99 -0.80
C TRP A 165 -11.81 8.98 -0.79
N ASN A 166 -11.47 7.70 -0.83
CA ASN A 166 -12.38 6.63 -1.18
C ASN A 166 -12.76 5.74 0.00
N GLY A 167 -12.13 5.88 1.16
CA GLY A 167 -12.43 5.05 2.31
C GLY A 167 -11.51 5.30 3.49
N ILE A 168 -11.64 4.42 4.47
CA ILE A 168 -10.85 4.37 5.69
C ILE A 168 -10.30 2.96 5.87
N ASP A 169 -9.11 2.88 6.43
CA ASP A 169 -8.53 1.69 6.97
C ASP A 169 -8.32 1.87 8.48
N ILE A 170 -8.66 0.85 9.27
CA ILE A 170 -8.50 0.84 10.72
C ILE A 170 -7.62 -0.36 11.06
N ASP A 171 -6.40 -0.08 11.49
CA ASP A 171 -5.40 -1.08 11.87
C ASP A 171 -5.61 -1.53 13.32
N ILE A 172 -5.95 -2.81 13.45
CA ILE A 172 -6.38 -3.50 14.67
C ILE A 172 -5.43 -4.65 14.93
N GLU A 173 -4.45 -4.36 15.78
CA GLU A 173 -3.40 -5.27 16.23
C GLU A 173 -3.07 -4.94 17.70
N SER A 174 -2.26 -5.79 18.33
CA SER A 174 -1.79 -5.56 19.68
C SER A 174 -1.03 -4.22 19.79
N GLY A 175 -1.58 -3.29 20.58
CA GLY A 175 -0.98 -1.98 20.83
C GLY A 175 -1.43 -0.83 19.91
N THR A 176 -2.40 -1.05 19.00
CA THR A 176 -3.04 0.05 18.27
C THR A 176 -4.21 0.69 19.02
N PHE A 177 -4.78 0.00 20.00
CA PHE A 177 -5.64 0.60 21.03
C PHE A 177 -4.85 1.33 22.11
N GLY A 178 -5.49 2.27 22.79
CA GLY A 178 -4.90 3.06 23.86
C GLY A 178 -5.46 4.48 23.94
N GLY A 179 -4.93 5.27 24.88
CA GLY A 179 -5.37 6.65 25.09
C GLY A 179 -6.88 6.72 25.36
N GLU A 180 -7.59 7.41 24.48
CA GLU A 180 -9.04 7.61 24.58
C GLU A 180 -9.88 6.47 23.98
N VAL A 181 -9.22 5.48 23.35
CA VAL A 181 -9.85 4.24 22.85
C VAL A 181 -9.17 3.04 23.49
N PRO A 182 -9.45 2.74 24.77
CA PRO A 182 -9.01 1.47 25.34
C PRO A 182 -9.62 0.32 24.54
N GLU A 183 -8.96 -0.84 24.53
CA GLU A 183 -9.42 -2.01 23.78
C GLU A 183 -10.87 -2.40 24.12
N SER A 184 -11.28 -2.28 25.39
CA SER A 184 -12.66 -2.53 25.81
C SER A 184 -13.72 -1.65 25.12
N ASN A 185 -13.31 -0.53 24.52
CA ASN A 185 -14.17 0.38 23.77
C ASN A 185 -14.09 0.18 22.25
N GLY A 186 -13.24 -0.73 21.75
CA GLY A 186 -13.16 -1.09 20.33
C GLY A 186 -14.53 -1.33 19.67
N PRO A 187 -15.46 -2.07 20.30
CA PRO A 187 -16.82 -2.28 19.79
C PRO A 187 -17.60 -0.97 19.54
N ASN A 188 -17.52 -0.01 20.47
CA ASN A 188 -18.18 1.29 20.35
C ASN A 188 -17.53 2.16 19.27
N PHE A 189 -16.19 2.11 19.20
CA PHE A 189 -15.41 2.81 18.18
C PHE A 189 -15.76 2.32 16.77
N LEU A 190 -15.71 1.01 16.54
CA LEU A 190 -16.05 0.38 15.26
C LEU A 190 -17.50 0.64 14.85
N THR A 191 -18.42 0.63 15.82
CA THR A 191 -19.83 0.99 15.58
C THR A 191 -19.96 2.45 15.10
N ALA A 192 -19.15 3.37 15.64
CA ALA A 192 -19.16 4.77 15.21
C ALA A 192 -18.60 4.92 13.79
N VAL A 193 -17.48 4.26 13.47
CA VAL A 193 -16.89 4.28 12.12
C VAL A 193 -17.86 3.72 11.08
N ALA A 194 -18.52 2.60 11.39
CA ALA A 194 -19.47 1.93 10.50
C ALA A 194 -20.70 2.80 10.13
N GLN A 195 -20.99 3.88 10.86
CA GLN A 195 -22.04 4.81 10.43
C GLN A 195 -21.66 5.60 9.17
N TYR A 196 -20.36 5.78 8.92
CA TYR A 196 -19.82 6.65 7.87
C TYR A 196 -19.08 5.88 6.76
N TYR A 197 -18.66 4.65 7.01
CA TYR A 197 -17.90 3.83 6.07
C TYR A 197 -18.45 2.41 5.97
N GLY A 198 -18.18 1.76 4.85
CA GLY A 198 -18.48 0.36 4.62
C GLY A 198 -19.92 0.07 4.20
N PRO A 199 -20.29 -1.21 4.05
CA PRO A 199 -21.59 -1.62 3.51
C PRO A 199 -22.78 -1.10 4.32
N ASN A 200 -22.61 -0.96 5.62
CA ASN A 200 -23.67 -0.57 6.56
C ASN A 200 -23.71 0.94 6.87
N CYS A 201 -22.91 1.76 6.19
CA CYS A 201 -22.95 3.19 6.44
C CYS A 201 -24.32 3.80 6.13
N SER A 202 -24.77 4.65 7.06
CA SER A 202 -26.07 5.32 7.09
C SER A 202 -25.95 6.85 7.06
N LYS A 203 -24.75 7.38 7.32
CA LYS A 203 -24.42 8.81 7.30
C LYS A 203 -23.42 9.19 6.19
N CYS A 204 -23.17 8.26 5.28
CA CYS A 204 -22.23 8.42 4.17
C CYS A 204 -22.92 8.89 2.89
N SER A 205 -22.15 9.56 2.04
CA SER A 205 -22.53 9.88 0.67
C SER A 205 -22.34 8.66 -0.22
N VAL A 206 -23.38 8.30 -0.97
CA VAL A 206 -23.29 7.30 -2.02
C VAL A 206 -23.00 8.01 -3.33
N ASN A 207 -21.94 7.63 -4.05
CA ASN A 207 -21.62 8.27 -5.32
C ASN A 207 -22.62 7.88 -6.43
N SER A 208 -22.54 8.53 -7.59
CA SER A 208 -23.45 8.27 -8.73
C SER A 208 -23.43 6.83 -9.25
N GLY A 209 -22.39 6.06 -8.93
CA GLY A 209 -22.28 4.63 -9.23
C GLY A 209 -22.81 3.72 -8.11
N GLY A 210 -23.49 4.27 -7.11
CA GLY A 210 -24.01 3.49 -5.98
C GLY A 210 -22.94 3.06 -4.96
N LYS A 211 -21.69 3.52 -5.09
CA LYS A 211 -20.59 3.08 -4.24
C LYS A 211 -20.46 3.97 -2.99
N LYS A 212 -20.37 3.30 -1.84
CA LYS A 212 -20.10 3.88 -0.52
C LYS A 212 -18.59 4.01 -0.30
N PRO A 213 -18.13 4.86 0.63
CA PRO A 213 -16.74 4.87 1.09
C PRO A 213 -16.36 3.53 1.71
N VAL A 214 -15.19 3.02 1.33
CA VAL A 214 -14.74 1.68 1.71
C VAL A 214 -14.31 1.65 3.17
N PHE A 215 -14.55 0.53 3.84
CA PHE A 215 -14.04 0.27 5.19
C PHE A 215 -13.18 -1.01 5.21
N PHE A 216 -11.88 -0.84 5.42
CA PHE A 216 -10.93 -1.91 5.68
C PHE A 216 -10.80 -2.20 7.18
N TYR A 217 -10.73 -3.49 7.50
CA TYR A 217 -10.26 -4.02 8.78
C TYR A 217 -8.85 -4.57 8.56
N ASP A 218 -7.82 -3.81 8.95
CA ASP A 218 -6.43 -4.25 8.88
C ASP A 218 -6.05 -4.94 10.19
N THR A 219 -5.44 -6.12 10.10
CA THR A 219 -5.03 -6.91 11.26
C THR A 219 -3.91 -7.89 10.95
N ASP A 220 -3.12 -8.22 11.97
CA ASP A 220 -2.21 -9.37 12.00
C ASP A 220 -2.79 -10.59 12.75
N GLY A 221 -4.03 -10.47 13.25
CA GLY A 221 -4.71 -11.48 14.06
C GLY A 221 -4.25 -11.52 15.53
N SER A 222 -3.41 -10.57 15.97
CA SER A 222 -2.92 -10.51 17.35
C SER A 222 -3.89 -9.82 18.31
N ALA A 223 -4.93 -9.17 17.77
CA ALA A 223 -6.01 -8.58 18.54
C ALA A 223 -7.08 -9.63 18.89
N ASN A 224 -8.00 -9.27 19.80
CA ASN A 224 -9.14 -10.11 20.15
C ASN A 224 -10.21 -10.10 19.03
N ASP A 225 -9.91 -10.72 17.88
CA ASP A 225 -10.74 -10.72 16.66
C ASP A 225 -12.15 -11.29 16.89
N ASP A 226 -12.29 -12.24 17.81
CA ASP A 226 -13.60 -12.77 18.20
C ASP A 226 -14.53 -11.67 18.75
N SER A 227 -13.96 -10.62 19.35
CA SER A 227 -14.70 -9.47 19.86
C SER A 227 -14.74 -8.27 18.89
N MET A 228 -13.72 -8.09 18.04
CA MET A 228 -13.58 -6.91 17.16
C MET A 228 -13.98 -7.17 15.71
N TYR A 229 -13.64 -8.32 15.17
CA TYR A 229 -13.97 -8.70 13.81
C TYR A 229 -15.31 -9.41 13.72
N THR A 230 -15.43 -10.57 14.36
CA THR A 230 -16.55 -11.50 14.14
C THR A 230 -17.94 -10.87 14.30
N PRO A 231 -18.22 -10.04 15.34
CA PRO A 231 -19.53 -9.40 15.52
C PRO A 231 -19.79 -8.26 14.52
N TYR A 232 -18.73 -7.69 13.94
CA TYR A 232 -18.79 -6.47 13.13
C TYR A 232 -18.46 -6.70 11.66
N LYS A 233 -18.14 -7.93 11.24
CA LYS A 233 -17.66 -8.26 9.89
C LYS A 233 -18.54 -7.81 8.73
N SER A 234 -19.84 -7.60 8.96
CA SER A 234 -20.76 -7.04 7.95
C SER A 234 -20.53 -5.56 7.67
N ASN A 235 -19.82 -4.85 8.55
CA ASN A 235 -19.50 -3.43 8.41
C ASN A 235 -18.25 -3.18 7.55
N TYR A 236 -17.40 -4.19 7.35
CA TYR A 236 -16.18 -4.07 6.56
C TYR A 236 -16.44 -4.50 5.13
N ASP A 237 -15.83 -3.83 4.16
CA ASP A 237 -15.80 -4.30 2.78
C ASP A 237 -14.76 -5.41 2.64
N TYR A 238 -13.55 -5.14 3.16
CA TYR A 238 -12.36 -5.99 3.04
C TYR A 238 -11.68 -6.19 4.39
N VAL A 239 -10.86 -7.22 4.46
CA VAL A 239 -9.94 -7.51 5.55
C VAL A 239 -8.55 -7.53 4.98
N ASP A 240 -7.70 -6.62 5.45
CA ASP A 240 -6.30 -6.57 5.07
C ASP A 240 -5.53 -7.38 6.11
N PHE A 241 -5.17 -8.61 5.75
CA PHE A 241 -4.47 -9.49 6.69
C PHE A 241 -2.97 -9.41 6.47
N GLN A 242 -2.25 -8.95 7.50
CA GLN A 242 -0.80 -8.81 7.56
C GLN A 242 -0.11 -10.17 7.59
N SER A 243 -0.13 -10.87 6.45
CA SER A 243 0.42 -12.22 6.26
C SER A 243 1.95 -12.22 6.12
N TYR A 244 2.62 -11.44 6.96
CA TYR A 244 4.04 -11.13 6.84
C TYR A 244 4.88 -12.34 7.23
N THR A 245 5.63 -12.91 6.29
CA THR A 245 6.59 -14.00 6.58
C THR A 245 8.01 -13.50 6.79
N THR A 246 8.20 -12.18 6.90
CA THR A 246 9.50 -11.50 7.03
C THR A 246 9.38 -10.24 7.89
N GLY A 247 10.51 -9.79 8.45
CA GLY A 247 10.58 -8.60 9.29
C GLY A 247 10.24 -8.87 10.76
N ASN A 248 10.14 -7.80 11.55
CA ASN A 248 9.95 -7.90 13.01
C ASN A 248 8.50 -8.17 13.43
N HIS A 249 7.53 -7.84 12.56
CA HIS A 249 6.11 -8.09 12.75
C HIS A 249 5.67 -9.27 11.89
N TYR A 250 6.42 -10.38 11.95
CA TYR A 250 6.04 -11.55 11.16
C TYR A 250 4.85 -12.26 11.81
N TRP A 251 3.90 -12.66 10.99
CA TRP A 251 2.83 -13.56 11.36
C TRP A 251 3.40 -14.97 11.55
N ASP A 252 2.95 -15.68 12.58
CA ASP A 252 3.41 -17.05 12.91
C ASP A 252 3.00 -18.12 11.88
N GLY A 253 2.30 -17.74 10.81
CA GLY A 253 1.87 -18.63 9.73
C GLY A 253 2.97 -18.98 8.71
N SER A 254 2.73 -20.04 7.96
CA SER A 254 3.61 -20.62 6.94
C SER A 254 3.25 -20.18 5.52
N GLY A 255 2.93 -18.89 5.35
CA GLY A 255 2.50 -18.32 4.07
C GLY A 255 1.19 -18.94 3.57
N THR A 256 1.13 -19.29 2.28
CA THR A 256 -0.11 -19.79 1.65
C THR A 256 -0.64 -21.10 2.23
N ALA A 257 0.18 -21.86 2.97
CA ALA A 257 -0.25 -23.10 3.60
C ALA A 257 -1.32 -22.87 4.68
N ASP A 258 -1.34 -21.69 5.31
CA ASP A 258 -2.26 -21.36 6.40
C ASP A 258 -3.40 -20.43 5.97
N PHE A 259 -3.53 -20.14 4.66
CA PHE A 259 -4.58 -19.25 4.15
C PHE A 259 -5.99 -19.81 4.35
N ASP A 260 -6.18 -21.13 4.35
CA ASP A 260 -7.51 -21.73 4.56
C ASP A 260 -8.06 -21.44 5.97
N ALA A 261 -7.18 -21.34 6.98
CA ALA A 261 -7.57 -20.95 8.33
C ALA A 261 -8.02 -19.49 8.37
N LEU A 262 -7.28 -18.59 7.70
CA LEU A 262 -7.66 -17.18 7.57
C LEU A 262 -8.99 -17.04 6.83
N VAL A 263 -9.16 -17.76 5.72
CA VAL A 263 -10.41 -17.78 4.94
C VAL A 263 -11.61 -18.23 5.76
N THR A 264 -11.41 -19.22 6.65
CA THR A 264 -12.46 -19.68 7.56
C THR A 264 -12.90 -18.58 8.51
N MET A 265 -11.96 -17.77 9.02
CA MET A 265 -12.24 -16.69 9.96
C MET A 265 -12.83 -15.45 9.26
N TYR A 266 -12.15 -14.94 8.24
CA TYR A 266 -12.42 -13.64 7.63
C TYR A 266 -13.23 -13.69 6.34
N GLY A 267 -13.37 -14.87 5.74
CA GLY A 267 -14.09 -15.07 4.50
C GLY A 267 -13.25 -14.77 3.26
N LEU A 268 -13.27 -15.73 2.32
CA LEU A 268 -12.56 -15.65 1.04
C LEU A 268 -12.89 -14.38 0.25
N ASN A 269 -14.13 -13.89 0.37
CA ASN A 269 -14.66 -12.75 -0.35
C ASN A 269 -14.39 -11.38 0.32
N LYS A 270 -13.54 -11.34 1.35
CA LYS A 270 -13.09 -10.10 2.00
C LYS A 270 -11.58 -9.98 2.11
N LEU A 271 -10.88 -11.11 2.22
CA LEU A 271 -9.43 -11.14 2.50
C LEU A 271 -8.56 -10.63 1.37
N ILE A 272 -7.70 -9.68 1.72
CA ILE A 272 -6.53 -9.27 0.96
C ILE A 272 -5.29 -9.69 1.76
N PHE A 273 -4.44 -10.51 1.14
CA PHE A 273 -3.23 -11.01 1.80
C PHE A 273 -2.05 -10.07 1.57
N LEU A 274 -1.48 -9.53 2.64
CA LEU A 274 -0.37 -8.59 2.56
C LEU A 274 0.98 -9.26 2.80
N VAL A 275 1.99 -8.86 2.03
CA VAL A 275 3.39 -9.09 2.37
C VAL A 275 4.01 -7.87 3.05
N ASN A 276 5.12 -8.09 3.77
CA ASN A 276 5.86 -7.03 4.42
C ASN A 276 6.87 -6.37 3.47
N GLY A 277 6.46 -5.34 2.74
CA GLY A 277 7.34 -4.62 1.81
C GLY A 277 8.46 -3.81 2.47
N ASP A 278 8.51 -3.69 3.80
CA ASP A 278 9.76 -3.23 4.46
C ASP A 278 10.93 -4.17 4.15
N SER A 279 10.65 -5.42 3.81
CA SER A 279 11.64 -6.41 3.39
C SER A 279 12.07 -6.27 1.92
N PHE A 280 11.45 -5.39 1.13
CA PHE A 280 11.96 -5.11 -0.21
C PHE A 280 13.32 -4.42 -0.16
N VAL A 281 14.06 -4.49 -1.27
CA VAL A 281 15.35 -3.81 -1.40
C VAL A 281 15.24 -2.31 -1.09
N GLN A 282 16.13 -1.81 -0.25
CA GLN A 282 16.17 -0.39 0.12
C GLN A 282 16.73 0.47 -1.03
N ALA A 283 16.54 1.78 -0.95
CA ALA A 283 16.98 2.73 -1.98
C ALA A 283 18.49 2.70 -2.27
N ASN A 284 19.29 2.33 -1.28
CA ASN A 284 20.74 2.16 -1.39
C ASN A 284 21.16 0.76 -1.88
N GLY A 285 20.21 -0.12 -2.22
CA GLY A 285 20.45 -1.49 -2.64
C GLY A 285 20.65 -2.49 -1.49
N VAL A 286 20.61 -2.05 -0.23
CA VAL A 286 20.82 -2.90 0.94
C VAL A 286 19.54 -3.70 1.24
N GLN A 287 19.73 -4.92 1.72
CA GLN A 287 18.67 -5.80 2.23
C GLN A 287 19.00 -6.18 3.67
N VAL A 288 18.03 -6.03 4.56
CA VAL A 288 18.21 -6.35 5.99
C VAL A 288 17.09 -7.29 6.44
N PRO A 289 17.38 -8.58 6.67
CA PRO A 289 18.66 -9.27 6.43
C PRO A 289 18.99 -9.47 4.94
N PRO A 290 20.25 -9.84 4.58
CA PRO A 290 20.60 -10.13 3.19
C PRO A 290 19.74 -11.25 2.58
N GLY A 291 19.26 -11.04 1.35
CA GLY A 291 18.43 -12.00 0.62
C GLY A 291 16.93 -11.92 0.91
N VAL A 292 16.52 -11.13 1.89
CA VAL A 292 15.10 -11.05 2.33
C VAL A 292 14.17 -10.52 1.23
N ASP A 293 14.66 -9.68 0.33
CA ASP A 293 13.91 -9.14 -0.82
C ASP A 293 13.38 -10.26 -1.73
N SER A 294 14.20 -11.28 -1.99
CA SER A 294 13.80 -12.43 -2.80
C SER A 294 12.74 -13.29 -2.12
N VAL A 295 12.76 -13.35 -0.78
CA VAL A 295 11.78 -14.09 0.02
C VAL A 295 10.44 -13.39 -0.03
N VAL A 296 10.39 -12.09 0.29
CA VAL A 296 9.13 -11.32 0.26
C VAL A 296 8.54 -11.24 -1.16
N THR A 297 9.38 -11.13 -2.18
CA THR A 297 8.97 -11.18 -3.59
C THR A 297 8.35 -12.52 -3.94
N ALA A 298 8.98 -13.63 -3.54
CA ALA A 298 8.45 -14.97 -3.76
C ALA A 298 7.12 -15.19 -3.01
N SER A 299 7.01 -14.69 -1.78
CA SER A 299 5.75 -14.72 -1.01
C SER A 299 4.63 -13.99 -1.75
N LEU A 300 4.86 -12.76 -2.23
CA LEU A 300 3.82 -11.99 -2.93
C LEU A 300 3.36 -12.68 -4.22
N TYR A 301 4.28 -13.27 -4.99
CA TYR A 301 3.92 -14.06 -6.17
C TYR A 301 3.17 -15.34 -5.83
N SER A 302 3.55 -16.01 -4.73
CA SER A 302 2.83 -17.17 -4.21
C SER A 302 1.39 -16.79 -3.81
N TYR A 303 1.23 -15.65 -3.13
CA TYR A 303 -0.07 -15.15 -2.68
C TYR A 303 -0.94 -14.81 -3.89
N ALA A 304 -0.38 -14.11 -4.89
CA ALA A 304 -1.07 -13.79 -6.14
C ALA A 304 -1.52 -15.04 -6.90
N THR A 305 -0.66 -16.07 -6.96
CA THR A 305 -0.99 -17.35 -7.60
C THR A 305 -2.11 -18.07 -6.85
N TRP A 306 -2.04 -18.08 -5.51
CA TRP A 306 -3.06 -18.68 -4.66
C TRP A 306 -4.41 -17.97 -4.83
N VAL A 307 -4.44 -16.64 -4.79
CA VAL A 307 -5.66 -15.82 -4.95
C VAL A 307 -6.33 -16.13 -6.29
N LYS A 308 -5.56 -16.16 -7.38
CA LYS A 308 -6.09 -16.54 -8.70
C LYS A 308 -6.65 -17.96 -8.72
N THR A 309 -5.91 -18.92 -8.17
CA THR A 309 -6.27 -20.35 -8.21
C THR A 309 -7.55 -20.62 -7.42
N ASN A 310 -7.71 -19.92 -6.28
CA ASN A 310 -8.83 -20.11 -5.37
C ASN A 310 -9.94 -19.08 -5.55
N ASN A 311 -9.82 -18.20 -6.55
CA ASN A 311 -10.75 -17.10 -6.79
C ASN A 311 -10.97 -16.21 -5.53
N GLY A 312 -9.88 -15.90 -4.84
CA GLY A 312 -9.87 -14.96 -3.71
C GLY A 312 -10.01 -13.50 -4.14
N ILE A 313 -10.01 -12.57 -3.19
CA ILE A 313 -10.20 -11.15 -3.49
C ILE A 313 -8.92 -10.48 -4.00
N GLY A 314 -7.80 -10.58 -3.29
CA GLY A 314 -6.63 -9.81 -3.66
C GLY A 314 -5.39 -10.06 -2.82
N VAL A 315 -4.32 -9.36 -3.19
CA VAL A 315 -3.06 -9.32 -2.44
C VAL A 315 -2.56 -7.89 -2.32
N GLY A 316 -1.54 -7.68 -1.51
CA GLY A 316 -0.91 -6.37 -1.41
C GLY A 316 0.44 -6.40 -0.73
N ALA A 317 1.00 -5.21 -0.55
CA ALA A 317 2.22 -5.03 0.21
C ALA A 317 2.07 -3.83 1.15
N TYR A 318 2.33 -4.07 2.44
CA TYR A 318 2.72 -2.98 3.32
C TYR A 318 4.00 -2.36 2.78
N ARG A 319 4.15 -1.03 2.85
CA ARG A 319 5.26 -0.30 2.26
C ARG A 319 5.55 -0.70 0.79
N MET A 320 4.50 -0.82 -0.02
CA MET A 320 4.62 -0.98 -1.47
C MET A 320 5.50 0.11 -2.10
N SER A 321 5.53 1.32 -1.51
CA SER A 321 6.46 2.39 -1.93
C SER A 321 7.91 1.89 -2.08
N ARG A 322 8.39 0.98 -1.23
CA ARG A 322 9.76 0.45 -1.33
C ARG A 322 10.01 -0.40 -2.58
N ASP A 323 8.98 -1.00 -3.18
CA ASP A 323 9.08 -1.70 -4.47
C ASP A 323 9.45 -0.74 -5.63
N TYR A 324 9.35 0.58 -5.43
CA TYR A 324 9.93 1.57 -6.35
C TYR A 324 11.42 1.32 -6.59
N ASN A 325 12.16 0.77 -5.63
CA ASN A 325 13.59 0.53 -5.77
C ASN A 325 13.94 -0.62 -6.74
N HIS A 326 12.97 -1.44 -7.14
CA HIS A 326 13.17 -2.44 -8.19
C HIS A 326 13.31 -1.81 -9.57
N THR A 327 13.91 -2.56 -10.51
CA THR A 327 14.02 -2.15 -11.91
C THR A 327 13.35 -3.17 -12.82
N PRO A 328 12.32 -2.78 -13.59
CA PRO A 328 11.67 -1.46 -13.60
C PRO A 328 11.00 -1.13 -12.24
N HIS A 329 10.82 0.16 -11.91
CA HIS A 329 10.17 0.61 -10.66
C HIS A 329 8.87 -0.15 -10.40
N PHE A 330 8.59 -0.60 -9.19
CA PHE A 330 7.39 -1.39 -8.89
C PHE A 330 7.26 -2.72 -9.65
N ALA A 331 8.39 -3.35 -9.98
CA ALA A 331 8.39 -4.59 -10.76
C ALA A 331 7.60 -5.70 -10.04
N VAL A 332 7.76 -5.81 -8.71
CA VAL A 332 7.13 -6.89 -7.94
C VAL A 332 5.62 -6.70 -7.90
N SER A 333 5.14 -5.50 -7.60
CA SER A 333 3.72 -5.17 -7.57
C SER A 333 3.07 -5.39 -8.94
N ARG A 334 3.68 -4.89 -10.02
CA ARG A 334 3.15 -5.10 -11.38
C ARG A 334 3.09 -6.57 -11.78
N ASN A 335 4.13 -7.34 -11.47
CA ASN A 335 4.15 -8.77 -11.78
C ASN A 335 3.08 -9.54 -10.98
N SER A 336 2.88 -9.21 -9.71
CA SER A 336 1.84 -9.86 -8.89
C SER A 336 0.43 -9.58 -9.44
N ILE A 337 0.17 -8.34 -9.88
CA ILE A 337 -1.10 -7.98 -10.56
C ILE A 337 -1.27 -8.78 -11.84
N GLN A 338 -0.22 -8.91 -12.65
CA GLN A 338 -0.26 -9.70 -13.89
C GLN A 338 -0.46 -11.21 -13.63
N ILE A 339 0.10 -11.74 -12.53
CA ILE A 339 -0.13 -13.13 -12.12
C ILE A 339 -1.61 -13.33 -11.84
N MET A 340 -2.21 -12.47 -11.02
CA MET A 340 -3.63 -12.55 -10.66
C MET A 340 -4.54 -12.33 -11.86
N ASN A 341 -4.24 -11.31 -12.67
CA ASN A 341 -5.09 -10.82 -13.75
C ASN A 341 -4.33 -10.86 -15.08
N PRO A 342 -4.09 -12.06 -15.65
CA PRO A 342 -3.32 -12.16 -16.88
C PRO A 342 -4.05 -11.46 -18.03
N ALA A 343 -3.31 -10.68 -18.81
CA ALA A 343 -3.77 -10.14 -20.08
C ALA A 343 -4.32 -11.28 -20.96
N LYS A 344 -5.53 -11.10 -21.48
CA LYS A 344 -6.20 -12.06 -22.36
C LYS A 344 -5.74 -11.92 -23.80
#